data_AF-A0A838TKG0-F1
#
_entry.id   AF-A0A838TKG0-F1
#
_cell.length_a   1.000
_cell.length_b   1.000
_cell.length_c   1.000
_cell.angle_alpha   90.00
_cell.angle_beta   90.00
_cell.angle_gamma   90.00
#
_symmetry.space_group_name_H-M   'P 1'
#
loop_
_entity.id
_entity.type
_entity.pdbx_description
1 polymer ?
#
loop_
_entity_poly.entity_id
_entity_poly.type
_entity_poly.pdbx_seq_one_letter_code
_entity_poly.pdbx_strand_id
1 'polypeptide(L)'
;MSFLDLLERRFGRFAIPGLIRIVAGFNALVFLLTRVNPEFVQMLDLNRGAILHGQVWRLVTYIFIPTTNSPIWIIFVLLFLWFIGEGLERAWGAFRLNLFYFLGMIGTTIAAFFFGGNFANTMLNASLFFAFANFY
;
A
#
# COMPACT_ATOMS: atom_id res chain seq x y z
N MET A 1 -16.49 -12.39 -21.41
CA MET A 1 -16.64 -12.08 -19.98
C MET A 1 -15.40 -12.62 -19.28
N SER A 2 -14.50 -11.73 -18.87
CA SER A 2 -13.34 -12.12 -18.09
C SER A 2 -13.79 -12.58 -16.70
N PHE A 3 -13.03 -13.48 -16.05
CA PHE A 3 -13.22 -13.84 -14.64
C PHE A 3 -13.26 -12.58 -13.74
N LEU A 4 -12.50 -11.56 -14.11
CA LEU A 4 -12.49 -10.26 -13.43
C LEU A 4 -13.84 -9.53 -13.53
N ASP A 5 -14.52 -9.60 -14.67
CA ASP A 5 -15.82 -8.95 -14.86
C ASP A 5 -16.92 -9.63 -14.00
N LEU A 6 -16.81 -10.94 -13.78
CA LEU A 6 -17.70 -11.69 -12.89
C LEU A 6 -17.46 -11.31 -11.42
N LEU A 7 -16.19 -11.20 -11.02
CA LEU A 7 -15.81 -10.76 -9.68
C LEU A 7 -16.25 -9.31 -9.44
N GLU A 8 -16.07 -8.43 -10.42
CA GLU A 8 -16.50 -7.03 -10.35
C GLU A 8 -18.03 -6.91 -10.21
N ARG A 9 -18.80 -7.70 -10.95
CA ARG A 9 -20.27 -7.72 -10.80
C ARG A 9 -20.74 -8.20 -9.43
N ARG A 10 -19.98 -9.08 -8.76
CA ARG A 10 -20.33 -9.63 -7.43
C ARG A 10 -19.77 -8.80 -6.27
N PHE A 11 -18.55 -8.30 -6.39
CA PHE A 11 -17.79 -7.65 -5.32
C PHE A 11 -17.45 -6.18 -5.58
N GLY A 12 -17.83 -5.61 -6.72
CA GLY A 12 -17.58 -4.20 -7.05
C GLY A 12 -18.12 -3.22 -6.02
N ARG A 13 -19.14 -3.62 -5.23
CA ARG A 13 -19.70 -2.84 -4.12
C ARG A 13 -18.72 -2.65 -2.94
N PHE A 14 -17.72 -3.53 -2.82
CA PHE A 14 -16.70 -3.49 -1.76
C PHE A 14 -15.42 -2.77 -2.21
N ALA A 15 -15.34 -2.27 -3.44
CA ALA A 15 -14.21 -1.48 -3.88
C ALA A 15 -14.15 -0.18 -3.06
N ILE A 16 -12.99 0.12 -2.50
CA ILE A 16 -12.76 1.38 -1.78
C ILE A 16 -12.31 2.41 -2.82
N PRO A 17 -13.16 3.39 -3.19
CA PRO A 17 -12.75 4.42 -4.12
C PRO A 17 -11.67 5.30 -3.48
N GLY A 18 -10.64 5.65 -4.24
CA GLY A 18 -9.52 6.44 -3.75
C GLY A 18 -8.62 5.72 -2.75
N LEU A 19 -8.57 4.38 -2.74
CA LEU A 19 -7.75 3.58 -1.82
C LEU A 19 -6.31 4.12 -1.69
N ILE A 20 -5.65 4.35 -2.83
CA ILE A 20 -4.25 4.82 -2.85
C ILE A 20 -4.13 6.24 -2.28
N ARG A 21 -5.13 7.09 -2.50
CA ARG A 21 -5.17 8.43 -1.90
C ARG A 21 -5.31 8.37 -0.38
N ILE A 22 -6.13 7.44 0.13
CA ILE A 22 -6.24 7.18 1.56
C ILE A 22 -4.90 6.72 2.12
N VAL A 23 -4.24 5.76 1.45
CA VAL A 23 -2.90 5.28 1.83
C VAL A 23 -1.89 6.44 1.85
N ALA A 24 -1.89 7.30 0.84
CA ALA A 24 -1.04 8.50 0.81
C ALA A 24 -1.35 9.44 2.00
N GLY A 25 -2.62 9.69 2.31
CA GLY A 25 -2.99 10.48 3.49
C GLY A 25 -2.47 9.90 4.80
N PHE A 26 -2.56 8.58 4.97
CA PHE A 26 -2.00 7.89 6.14
C PHE A 26 -0.46 7.89 6.14
N ASN A 27 0.20 7.82 4.99
CA ASN A 27 1.65 8.00 4.90
C ASN A 27 2.08 9.37 5.44
N ALA A 28 1.33 10.44 5.11
CA ALA A 28 1.57 11.77 5.66
C ALA A 28 1.36 11.82 7.18
N LEU A 29 0.28 11.20 7.67
CA LEU A 29 -0.02 11.14 9.10
C LEU A 29 1.04 10.37 9.90
N VAL A 30 1.41 9.17 9.43
CA VAL A 30 2.46 8.36 10.05
C VAL A 30 3.78 9.13 10.04
N PHE A 31 4.13 9.79 8.94
CA PHE A 31 5.32 10.62 8.86
C PHE A 31 5.36 11.75 9.90
N LEU A 32 4.22 12.39 10.19
CA LEU A 32 4.15 13.39 11.26
C LEU A 32 4.32 12.74 12.64
N LEU A 33 3.71 11.58 12.86
CA LEU A 33 3.86 10.82 14.11
C LEU A 33 5.29 10.36 14.34
N THR A 34 6.04 9.99 13.29
CA THR A 34 7.46 9.61 13.44
C THR A 34 8.35 10.77 13.86
N ARG A 35 7.92 12.03 13.66
CA ARG A 35 8.63 13.22 14.17
C ARG A 35 8.49 13.40 15.66
N VAL A 36 7.40 12.89 16.24
CA VAL A 36 7.17 12.90 17.68
C VAL A 36 7.79 11.66 18.32
N ASN A 37 7.62 10.50 17.69
CA ASN A 37 8.16 9.23 18.17
C ASN A 37 8.68 8.37 17.01
N PRO A 38 10.01 8.30 16.78
CA PRO A 38 10.60 7.49 15.73
C PRO A 38 10.29 5.99 15.85
N GLU A 39 10.11 5.48 17.08
CA GLU A 39 9.81 4.07 17.36
C GLU A 39 8.42 3.66 16.87
N PHE A 40 7.55 4.62 16.54
CA PHE A 40 6.21 4.34 16.04
C PHE A 40 6.23 3.48 14.75
N VAL A 41 7.24 3.64 13.90
CA VAL A 41 7.40 2.82 12.69
C VAL A 41 7.56 1.35 13.04
N GLN A 42 8.33 1.04 14.09
CA GLN A 42 8.58 -0.34 14.51
C GLN A 42 7.32 -1.05 15.01
N MET A 43 6.28 -0.32 15.41
CA MET A 43 4.98 -0.90 15.78
C MET A 43 4.13 -1.28 14.57
N LEU A 44 4.32 -0.56 13.45
CA LEU A 44 3.57 -0.74 12.21
C LEU A 44 4.24 -1.69 11.22
N ASP A 45 5.57 -1.81 11.31
CA ASP A 45 6.39 -2.57 10.37
C ASP A 45 6.08 -4.06 10.39
N LEU A 46 6.36 -4.73 9.27
CA LEU A 46 5.98 -6.12 9.08
C LEU A 46 7.02 -7.04 9.73
N ASN A 47 6.83 -7.32 11.02
CA ASN A 47 7.71 -8.18 11.81
C ASN A 47 7.08 -9.56 12.03
N ARG A 48 7.66 -10.60 11.42
CA ARG A 48 7.20 -12.00 11.54
C ARG A 48 7.10 -12.46 12.99
N GLY A 49 8.12 -12.18 13.80
CA GLY A 49 8.15 -12.57 15.21
C GLY A 49 6.97 -11.96 15.96
N ALA A 50 6.77 -10.65 15.84
CA ALA A 50 5.67 -9.95 16.49
C ALA A 50 4.28 -10.41 16.02
N ILE A 51 4.13 -10.73 14.72
CA ILE A 51 2.86 -11.26 14.17
C ILE A 51 2.52 -12.60 14.83
N LEU A 52 3.51 -13.50 14.98
CA LEU A 52 3.31 -14.79 15.64
C LEU A 52 2.98 -14.66 17.14
N HIS A 53 3.33 -13.53 17.76
CA HIS A 53 2.96 -13.19 19.14
C HIS A 53 1.63 -12.42 19.26
N GLY A 54 0.84 -12.34 18.18
CA GLY A 54 -0.52 -11.78 18.19
C GLY A 54 -0.66 -10.37 17.61
N GLN A 55 0.42 -9.77 17.09
CA GLN A 55 0.37 -8.42 16.49
C GLN A 55 -0.12 -8.45 15.03
N VAL A 56 -1.35 -8.93 14.82
CA VAL A 56 -1.94 -9.17 13.48
C VAL A 56 -2.19 -7.90 12.67
N TRP A 57 -2.27 -6.72 13.30
CA TRP A 57 -2.44 -5.45 12.60
C TRP A 57 -1.27 -5.13 11.66
N ARG A 58 -0.07 -5.66 11.93
CA ARG A 58 1.13 -5.51 11.10
C ARG A 58 0.98 -6.02 9.67
N LEU A 59 0.00 -6.90 9.44
CA LEU A 59 -0.36 -7.40 8.10
C LEU A 59 -1.04 -6.33 7.23
N VAL A 60 -1.48 -5.22 7.82
CA VAL A 60 -2.14 -4.12 7.12
C VAL A 60 -1.38 -2.82 7.31
N THR A 61 -0.89 -2.53 8.52
CA THR A 61 -0.35 -1.20 8.87
C THR A 61 0.93 -0.82 8.12
N TYR A 62 1.70 -1.79 7.63
CA TYR A 62 2.97 -1.54 6.97
C TYR A 62 2.83 -0.70 5.68
N ILE A 63 1.66 -0.70 5.04
CA ILE A 63 1.41 0.11 3.82
C ILE A 63 1.37 1.62 4.12
N PHE A 64 1.10 1.98 5.37
CA PHE A 64 1.03 3.37 5.82
C PHE A 64 2.39 3.95 6.22
N ILE A 65 3.45 3.13 6.20
CA ILE A 65 4.80 3.57 6.53
C ILE A 65 5.36 4.35 5.33
N PRO A 66 5.82 5.60 5.51
CA PRO A 66 6.44 6.36 4.45
C PRO A 66 7.75 5.71 3.98
N THR A 67 7.98 5.66 2.66
CA THR A 67 9.23 5.16 2.07
C THR A 67 10.42 6.08 2.25
N THR A 68 10.22 7.26 2.84
CA THR A 68 11.25 8.28 3.04
C THR A 68 11.10 8.96 4.39
N ASN A 69 12.23 9.27 5.02
CA ASN A 69 12.29 10.07 6.25
C ASN A 69 12.56 11.55 5.97
N SER A 70 12.88 11.92 4.72
CA SER A 70 13.22 13.30 4.38
C SER A 70 11.96 14.21 4.34
N PRO A 71 11.94 15.35 5.07
CA PRO A 71 10.84 16.30 5.09
C PRO A 71 10.46 16.86 3.71
N ILE A 72 11.42 16.94 2.79
CA ILE A 72 11.18 17.49 1.45
C ILE A 72 10.73 16.37 0.52
N TRP A 73 11.39 15.22 0.56
CA TRP A 73 11.07 14.09 -0.32
C TRP A 73 9.69 13.49 -0.06
N ILE A 74 9.20 13.53 1.18
CA ILE A 74 7.86 12.99 1.49
C ILE A 74 6.77 13.67 0.65
N ILE A 75 6.90 14.98 0.40
CA ILE A 75 5.92 15.73 -0.39
C ILE A 75 5.85 15.15 -1.81
N PHE A 76 7.01 14.90 -2.42
CA PHE A 76 7.08 14.28 -3.75
C PHE A 76 6.53 12.86 -3.76
N VAL A 77 6.86 12.04 -2.76
CA VAL A 77 6.33 10.65 -2.65
C VAL A 77 4.81 10.66 -2.54
N LEU A 78 4.25 11.54 -1.70
CA LEU A 78 2.80 11.65 -1.50
C LEU A 78 2.07 12.13 -2.77
N LEU A 79 2.61 13.16 -3.43
CA LEU A 79 2.07 13.65 -4.71
C LEU A 79 2.13 12.57 -5.79
N PHE A 80 3.23 11.82 -5.82
CA PHE A 80 3.43 10.73 -6.78
C PHE A 80 2.43 9.58 -6.55
N LEU A 81 2.27 9.13 -5.30
CA LEU A 81 1.29 8.10 -4.94
C LEU A 81 -0.13 8.54 -5.27
N TRP A 82 -0.48 9.81 -4.98
CA TRP A 82 -1.78 10.34 -5.35
C TRP A 82 -1.96 10.33 -6.87
N PHE A 83 -1.03 10.90 -7.62
CA PHE A 83 -1.13 11.00 -9.09
C PHE A 83 -1.27 9.63 -9.76
N ILE A 84 -0.42 8.67 -9.37
CA ILE A 84 -0.48 7.30 -9.88
C ILE A 84 -1.78 6.61 -9.48
N GLY A 85 -2.18 6.74 -8.21
CA GLY A 85 -3.40 6.17 -7.70
C GLY A 85 -4.62 6.64 -8.49
N GLU A 86 -4.74 7.94 -8.73
CA GLU A 86 -5.82 8.51 -9.54
C GLU A 86 -5.79 8.06 -11.00
N GLY A 87 -4.61 8.05 -11.63
CA GLY A 87 -4.47 7.63 -13.02
C GLY A 87 -4.86 6.17 -13.22
N LEU A 88 -4.36 5.28 -12.36
CA LEU A 88 -4.71 3.86 -12.39
C LEU A 88 -6.19 3.63 -12.05
N GLU A 89 -6.74 4.33 -11.06
CA GLU A 89 -8.15 4.18 -10.71
C GLU A 89 -9.08 4.59 -11.86
N ARG A 90 -8.71 5.63 -12.62
CA ARG A 90 -9.45 6.06 -13.81
C ARG A 90 -9.30 5.09 -14.98
N ALA A 91 -8.11 4.52 -15.18
CA ALA A 91 -7.83 3.59 -16.27
C ALA A 91 -8.44 2.19 -16.03
N TRP A 92 -8.42 1.70 -14.78
CA TRP A 92 -8.85 0.35 -14.41
C TRP A 92 -10.22 0.28 -13.72
N GLY A 93 -10.65 1.37 -13.10
CA GLY A 93 -11.75 1.35 -12.14
C GLY A 93 -11.29 0.96 -10.72
N ALA A 94 -12.04 1.42 -9.72
CA ALA A 94 -11.73 1.24 -8.30
C ALA A 94 -11.58 -0.24 -7.91
N PHE A 95 -12.46 -1.12 -8.41
CA PHE A 95 -12.44 -2.54 -8.04
C PHE A 95 -11.14 -3.24 -8.44
N ARG A 96 -10.69 -3.06 -9.69
CA ARG A 96 -9.49 -3.71 -10.21
C ARG A 96 -8.23 -3.19 -9.53
N LEU A 97 -8.17 -1.88 -9.25
CA LEU A 97 -7.10 -1.28 -8.47
C LEU A 97 -7.03 -1.86 -7.05
N ASN A 98 -8.17 -1.95 -6.37
CA ASN A 98 -8.26 -2.53 -5.02
C ASN A 98 -7.78 -3.98 -5.03
N LEU A 99 -8.27 -4.79 -5.97
CA LEU A 99 -7.86 -6.19 -6.11
C LEU A 99 -6.36 -6.32 -6.38
N PHE A 100 -5.81 -5.52 -7.29
CA PHE A 100 -4.38 -5.48 -7.58
C PHE A 100 -3.57 -5.14 -6.32
N TYR A 101 -3.97 -4.09 -5.61
CA TYR A 101 -3.29 -3.63 -4.41
C TYR A 101 -3.33 -4.67 -3.30
N PHE A 102 -4.49 -5.27 -3.03
CA PHE A 102 -4.63 -6.32 -2.00
C PHE A 102 -3.88 -7.60 -2.36
N LEU A 103 -3.86 -8.01 -3.63
CA LEU A 103 -3.03 -9.13 -4.07
C LEU A 103 -1.54 -8.83 -3.89
N GLY A 104 -1.13 -7.61 -4.22
CA GLY A 104 0.22 -7.11 -3.92
C GLY A 104 0.53 -7.20 -2.43
N MET A 105 -0.40 -6.76 -1.56
CA MET A 105 -0.22 -6.85 -0.11
C MET A 105 -0.03 -8.28 0.39
N ILE A 106 -0.85 -9.20 -0.10
CA ILE A 106 -0.74 -10.62 0.26
C ILE A 106 0.59 -11.19 -0.23
N GLY A 107 0.98 -10.93 -1.48
CA GLY A 107 2.24 -11.39 -2.03
C GLY A 107 3.45 -10.86 -1.27
N THR A 108 3.45 -9.57 -0.93
CA THR A 108 4.48 -8.93 -0.12
C THR A 108 4.52 -9.50 1.29
N THR A 109 3.37 -9.74 1.92
CA THR A 109 3.30 -10.36 3.24
C THR A 109 3.91 -11.75 3.20
N ILE A 110 3.51 -12.59 2.26
CA ILE A 110 4.08 -13.93 2.07
C ILE A 110 5.59 -13.84 1.88
N ALA A 111 6.07 -12.98 0.98
CA ALA A 111 7.50 -12.79 0.75
C ALA A 111 8.23 -12.36 2.03
N ALA A 112 7.66 -11.46 2.82
CA ALA A 112 8.24 -11.01 4.07
C ALA A 112 8.30 -12.10 5.15
N PHE A 113 7.39 -13.08 5.14
CA PHE A 113 7.48 -14.24 6.02
C PHE A 113 8.69 -15.14 5.69
N PHE A 114 9.10 -15.22 4.42
CA PHE A 114 10.23 -16.02 3.95
C PHE A 114 11.57 -15.26 3.97
N PHE A 115 11.57 -13.98 3.57
CA PHE A 115 12.79 -13.19 3.30
C PHE A 115 12.99 -12.00 4.26
N GLY A 116 12.00 -11.66 5.10
CA GLY A 116 12.03 -10.50 6.01
C GLY A 116 11.24 -9.28 5.50
N GLY A 117 10.74 -8.46 6.43
CA GLY A 117 9.75 -7.39 6.16
C GLY A 117 10.28 -6.06 5.64
N ASN A 118 11.60 -5.84 5.67
CA ASN A 118 12.20 -4.52 5.39
C ASN A 118 11.94 -3.97 3.98
N PHE A 119 11.53 -4.82 3.02
CA PHE A 119 11.30 -4.42 1.62
C PHE A 119 9.82 -4.21 1.27
N ALA A 120 8.92 -4.45 2.22
CA ALA A 120 7.51 -4.64 1.94
C ALA A 120 6.85 -3.42 1.28
N ASN A 121 7.06 -2.24 1.86
CA ASN A 121 6.44 -1.01 1.38
C ASN A 121 7.02 -0.56 0.02
N THR A 122 8.34 -0.65 -0.16
CA THR A 122 9.02 -0.26 -1.40
C THR A 122 8.62 -1.14 -2.58
N MET A 123 8.56 -2.47 -2.40
CA MET A 123 8.14 -3.39 -3.46
C MET A 123 6.70 -3.13 -3.90
N LEU A 124 5.82 -2.84 -2.95
CA LEU A 124 4.42 -2.59 -3.24
C LEU A 124 4.23 -1.28 -4.03
N ASN A 125 4.90 -0.20 -3.62
CA ASN A 125 4.90 1.05 -4.36
C ASN A 125 5.55 0.94 -5.76
N ALA A 126 6.62 0.15 -5.89
CA ALA A 126 7.23 -0.14 -7.18
C ALA A 126 6.27 -0.90 -8.11
N SER A 127 5.50 -1.85 -7.58
CA SER A 127 4.50 -2.59 -8.37
C SER A 127 3.40 -1.69 -8.91
N LEU A 128 2.94 -0.71 -8.12
CA LEU A 128 2.00 0.32 -8.56
C LEU A 128 2.60 1.20 -9.66
N PHE A 129 3.86 1.58 -9.51
CA PHE A 129 4.56 2.35 -10.53
C PHE A 129 4.66 1.59 -11.86
N PHE A 130 5.06 0.31 -11.83
CA PHE A 130 5.11 -0.51 -13.04
C PHE A 130 3.74 -0.72 -13.68
N ALA A 131 2.69 -0.89 -12.86
CA ALA A 131 1.33 -0.95 -13.37
C ALA A 131 0.96 0.35 -14.08
N PHE A 132 1.27 1.50 -13.52
CA PHE A 132 1.00 2.80 -14.13
C PHE A 132 1.76 2.99 -15.45
N ALA A 133 3.06 2.66 -15.48
CA ALA A 133 3.92 2.76 -16.67
C ALA A 133 3.49 1.83 -17.82
N ASN A 134 2.67 0.81 -17.56
CA ASN A 134 2.11 0.00 -18.63
C ASN A 134 0.93 0.68 -19.34
N PHE A 135 0.33 1.72 -18.74
CA PHE A 135 -0.81 2.46 -19.33
C PHE A 135 -0.41 3.78 -19.99
N TYR A 136 0.71 4.36 -19.57
CA TYR A 136 1.19 5.68 -19.97
C TYR A 136 2.65 5.61 -20.37
#